data_AF-A0A7S0ZPE7-F1
#
_entry.id   AF-A0A7S0ZPE7-F1
#
_cell.length_a   1.000
_cell.length_b   1.000
_cell.length_c   1.000
_cell.angle_alpha   90.00
_cell.angle_beta   90.00
_cell.angle_gamma   90.00
#
_symmetry.space_group_name_H-M   'P 1'
#
loop_
_entity.id
_entity.type
_entity.pdbx_description
1 polymer ?
#
loop_
_entity_poly.entity_id
_entity_poly.type
_entity_poly.pdbx_seq_one_letter_code
_entity_poly.pdbx_strand_id
1 'polypeptide(L)'
;VMDVYGVVEVLKGNLRRASSVLAHWCHSSLLERKPKPMSPEDFEAVHKANVGVKLMGMTDDGKELHKLLKDSSEALKVSKVSANWKAYVDFANNIIIEGYVAAMTVSMQYVCELLGPAQIQKNEFTQPLFDIKLELVERDVIFEPAFSAERGLLTLRSVIDGWLR
;
A
#
# COMPACT_ATOMS: atom_id res chain seq x y z
N VAL A 1 -32.73 18.08 -19.45
CA VAL A 1 -32.81 17.23 -18.24
C VAL A 1 -32.41 15.84 -18.69
N MET A 2 -31.40 15.20 -18.09
CA MET A 2 -31.11 13.79 -18.42
C MET A 2 -32.30 12.95 -17.98
N ASP A 3 -32.67 11.97 -18.78
CA ASP A 3 -33.68 11.00 -18.37
C ASP A 3 -33.13 10.10 -17.26
N VAL A 4 -34.02 9.31 -16.65
CA VAL A 4 -33.66 8.41 -15.54
C VAL A 4 -32.56 7.44 -15.96
N TYR A 5 -32.61 6.95 -17.20
CA TYR A 5 -31.61 6.06 -17.75
C TYR A 5 -30.22 6.72 -17.79
N GLY A 6 -30.11 7.94 -18.32
CA GLY A 6 -28.85 8.68 -18.39
C GLY A 6 -28.26 8.97 -17.01
N VAL A 7 -29.09 9.33 -16.03
CA VAL A 7 -28.62 9.54 -14.64
C VAL A 7 -28.05 8.26 -14.06
N VAL A 8 -28.74 7.12 -14.23
CA VAL A 8 -28.28 5.82 -13.72
C VAL A 8 -26.97 5.39 -14.38
N GLU A 9 -26.82 5.59 -15.69
CA GLU A 9 -25.57 5.25 -16.37
C GLU A 9 -24.37 6.11 -15.91
N VAL A 10 -24.58 7.39 -15.60
CA VAL A 10 -23.53 8.24 -14.99
C VAL A 10 -23.13 7.69 -13.62
N LEU A 11 -24.10 7.38 -12.75
CA LEU A 11 -23.81 6.84 -11.42
C LEU A 11 -23.04 5.52 -11.47
N LYS A 12 -23.46 4.60 -12.35
CA LYS A 12 -22.77 3.32 -12.56
C LYS A 12 -21.38 3.53 -13.15
N GLY A 13 -21.23 4.42 -14.13
CA GLY A 13 -19.95 4.76 -14.74
C GLY A 13 -18.95 5.27 -13.71
N ASN A 14 -19.39 6.18 -12.84
CA ASN A 14 -18.59 6.75 -11.78
C ASN A 14 -18.15 5.68 -10.76
N LEU A 15 -19.07 4.79 -10.35
CA LEU A 15 -18.73 3.68 -9.44
C LEU A 15 -17.76 2.69 -10.09
N ARG A 16 -17.96 2.31 -11.36
CA ARG A 16 -17.01 1.44 -12.08
C ARG A 16 -15.62 2.07 -12.17
N ARG A 17 -15.55 3.37 -12.42
CA ARG A 17 -14.28 4.10 -12.47
C ARG A 17 -13.61 4.13 -11.11
N ALA A 18 -14.37 4.41 -10.04
CA ALA A 18 -13.87 4.33 -8.67
C ALA A 18 -13.31 2.94 -8.35
N SER A 19 -14.06 1.87 -8.64
CA SER A 19 -13.58 0.49 -8.45
C SER A 19 -12.30 0.20 -9.24
N SER A 20 -12.15 0.73 -10.45
CA SER A 20 -10.92 0.58 -11.24
C SER A 20 -9.72 1.28 -10.59
N VAL A 21 -9.91 2.47 -10.01
CA VAL A 21 -8.87 3.19 -9.26
C VAL A 21 -8.46 2.38 -8.02
N LEU A 22 -9.43 1.88 -7.26
CA LEU A 22 -9.18 1.07 -6.06
C LEU A 22 -8.48 -0.26 -6.40
N ALA A 23 -8.87 -0.92 -7.50
CA ALA A 23 -8.22 -2.15 -7.96
C ALA A 23 -6.76 -1.90 -8.36
N HIS A 24 -6.44 -0.73 -8.93
CA HIS A 24 -5.08 -0.36 -9.28
C HIS A 24 -4.14 -0.35 -8.07
N TRP A 25 -4.62 0.08 -6.89
CA TRP A 25 -3.84 0.05 -5.66
C TRP A 25 -3.41 -1.36 -5.24
N CYS A 26 -4.11 -2.39 -5.71
CA CYS A 26 -3.79 -3.79 -5.43
C CYS A 26 -2.78 -4.39 -6.44
N HIS A 27 -2.43 -3.69 -7.53
CA HIS A 27 -1.52 -4.22 -8.54
C HIS A 27 -0.08 -4.39 -8.06
N SER A 28 0.34 -3.65 -7.03
CA SER A 28 1.69 -3.78 -6.46
C SER A 28 1.69 -3.53 -4.97
N SER A 29 2.40 -4.38 -4.20
CA SER A 29 2.63 -4.20 -2.77
C SER A 29 3.40 -2.92 -2.46
N LEU A 30 3.22 -2.33 -1.28
CA LEU A 30 4.00 -1.16 -0.84
C LEU A 30 5.52 -1.45 -0.81
N LEU A 31 5.90 -2.63 -0.33
CA LEU A 31 7.28 -3.08 -0.35
C LEU A 31 7.64 -3.67 -1.72
N GLU A 32 8.83 -3.34 -2.22
CA GLU A 32 9.33 -3.83 -3.51
C GLU A 32 10.70 -4.48 -3.30
N ARG A 33 10.85 -5.73 -3.74
CA ARG A 33 12.12 -6.43 -3.67
C ARG A 33 13.07 -5.94 -4.76
N LYS A 34 14.32 -5.65 -4.38
CA LYS A 34 15.39 -5.35 -5.32
C LYS A 34 16.15 -6.62 -5.74
N PRO A 35 16.68 -6.68 -6.98
CA PRO A 35 17.31 -7.88 -7.52
C PRO A 35 18.68 -8.18 -6.89
N LYS A 36 19.30 -7.19 -6.25
CA LYS A 36 20.55 -7.33 -5.53
C LYS A 36 20.32 -7.03 -4.05
N PRO A 37 21.00 -7.76 -3.15
CA PRO A 37 21.12 -7.36 -1.76
C PRO A 37 21.67 -5.93 -1.64
N MET A 38 21.34 -5.26 -0.53
CA MET A 38 21.82 -3.93 -0.22
C MET A 38 21.95 -3.74 1.29
N SER A 39 22.61 -2.68 1.74
CA SER A 39 22.65 -2.36 3.17
C SER A 39 21.24 -2.08 3.69
N PRO A 40 20.92 -2.38 4.96
CA PRO A 40 19.63 -2.05 5.55
C PRO A 40 19.31 -0.55 5.50
N GLU A 41 20.32 0.31 5.58
CA GLU A 41 20.20 1.76 5.41
C GLU A 41 19.75 2.15 4.00
N ASP A 42 20.41 1.59 2.97
CA ASP A 42 20.04 1.85 1.57
C ASP A 42 18.65 1.31 1.26
N PHE A 43 18.32 0.11 1.77
CA PHE A 43 16.98 -0.46 1.63
C PHE A 43 15.93 0.45 2.24
N GLU A 44 16.15 0.92 3.46
CA GLU A 44 15.21 1.79 4.17
C GLU A 44 15.00 3.13 3.45
N ALA A 45 16.07 3.72 2.91
CA ALA A 45 15.98 4.95 2.12
C ALA A 45 15.15 4.76 0.85
N VAL A 46 15.42 3.68 0.10
CA VAL A 46 14.66 3.33 -1.12
C VAL A 46 13.21 2.99 -0.79
N HIS A 47 12.99 2.23 0.28
CA HIS A 47 11.66 1.83 0.74
C HIS A 47 10.81 3.05 1.08
N LYS A 48 11.33 3.98 1.90
CA LYS A 48 10.64 5.24 2.25
C LYS A 48 10.31 6.07 1.03
N ALA A 49 11.25 6.22 0.08
CA ALA A 49 11.01 6.96 -1.14
C ALA A 49 9.89 6.32 -1.98
N ASN A 50 9.93 5.00 -2.17
CA ASN A 50 8.93 4.24 -2.90
C ASN A 50 7.53 4.34 -2.26
N VAL A 51 7.45 4.16 -0.95
CA VAL A 51 6.19 4.31 -0.20
C VAL A 51 5.66 5.73 -0.35
N GLY A 52 6.52 6.75 -0.23
CA GLY A 52 6.14 8.15 -0.44
C GLY A 52 5.51 8.40 -1.82
N VAL A 53 6.10 7.87 -2.89
CA VAL A 53 5.56 7.98 -4.26
C VAL A 53 4.19 7.29 -4.37
N LYS A 54 4.04 6.09 -3.81
CA LYS A 54 2.76 5.36 -3.84
C LYS A 54 1.66 6.09 -3.08
N LEU A 55 1.96 6.58 -1.87
CA LEU A 55 1.01 7.34 -1.06
C LEU A 55 0.62 8.67 -1.71
N MET A 56 1.56 9.34 -2.40
CA MET A 56 1.26 10.52 -3.19
C MET A 56 0.30 10.19 -4.34
N GLY A 57 0.55 9.10 -5.08
CA GLY A 57 -0.38 8.61 -6.11
C GLY A 57 -1.77 8.30 -5.56
N MET A 58 -1.87 7.59 -4.43
CA MET A 58 -3.16 7.31 -3.77
C MET A 58 -3.88 8.59 -3.31
N THR A 59 -3.13 9.62 -2.93
CA THR A 59 -3.68 10.94 -2.57
C THR A 59 -4.27 11.64 -3.79
N ASP A 60 -3.59 11.58 -4.94
CA ASP A 60 -4.08 12.14 -6.20
C ASP A 60 -5.29 11.36 -6.72
N ASP A 61 -5.28 10.03 -6.64
CA ASP A 61 -6.43 9.17 -6.92
C ASP A 61 -7.63 9.51 -6.01
N GLY A 62 -7.38 9.85 -4.75
CA GLY A 62 -8.41 10.35 -3.83
C GLY A 62 -9.12 11.60 -4.35
N LYS A 63 -8.41 12.50 -5.03
CA LYS A 63 -9.02 13.67 -5.69
C LYS A 63 -9.94 13.25 -6.84
N GLU A 64 -9.55 12.24 -7.61
CA GLU A 64 -10.40 11.65 -8.67
C GLU A 64 -11.66 11.02 -8.05
N LEU A 65 -11.54 10.24 -6.97
CA LEU A 65 -12.68 9.64 -6.27
C LEU A 65 -13.67 10.70 -5.77
N HIS A 66 -13.18 11.80 -5.18
CA HIS A 66 -14.03 12.92 -4.77
C HIS A 66 -14.72 13.60 -5.96
N LYS A 67 -14.03 13.74 -7.10
CA LYS A 67 -14.62 14.27 -8.32
C LYS A 67 -15.75 13.36 -8.83
N LEU A 68 -15.55 12.05 -8.89
CA LEU A 68 -16.58 11.09 -9.31
C LEU A 68 -17.83 11.16 -8.41
N LEU A 69 -17.64 11.35 -7.09
CA LEU A 69 -18.75 11.54 -6.17
C LEU A 69 -19.47 12.88 -6.41
N LYS A 70 -18.73 13.95 -6.69
CA LYS A 70 -19.31 15.25 -7.04
C LYS A 70 -20.13 15.17 -8.34
N ASP A 71 -19.59 14.54 -9.38
CA ASP A 71 -20.26 14.37 -10.68
C ASP A 71 -21.56 13.56 -10.52
N SER A 72 -21.54 12.57 -9.63
CA SER A 72 -22.73 11.79 -9.25
C SER A 72 -23.82 12.65 -8.59
N SER A 73 -23.43 13.56 -7.69
CA SER A 73 -24.35 14.52 -7.05
C SER A 73 -24.98 15.47 -8.08
N GLU A 74 -24.18 15.98 -9.01
CA GLU A 74 -24.62 16.92 -10.04
C GLU A 74 -25.58 16.27 -11.04
N ALA A 75 -25.34 15.02 -11.42
CA ALA A 75 -26.22 14.24 -12.28
C ALA A 75 -27.60 14.00 -11.63
N LEU A 76 -27.62 13.67 -10.34
CA LEU A 76 -28.85 13.44 -9.57
C LEU A 76 -29.65 14.71 -9.29
N LYS A 77 -28.99 15.89 -9.27
CA LYS A 77 -29.60 17.19 -8.90
C LYS A 77 -30.32 17.15 -7.56
N VAL A 78 -29.85 16.33 -6.63
CA VAL A 78 -30.43 16.18 -5.30
C VAL A 78 -29.74 17.09 -4.29
N SER A 79 -30.48 17.49 -3.26
CA SER A 79 -29.90 18.21 -2.13
C SER A 79 -28.86 17.35 -1.41
N LYS A 80 -27.67 17.90 -1.19
CA LYS A 80 -26.56 17.23 -0.49
C LYS A 80 -26.85 16.95 0.98
N VAL A 81 -27.88 17.56 1.56
CA VAL A 81 -28.31 17.27 2.94
C VAL A 81 -29.40 16.19 3.00
N SER A 82 -29.92 15.74 1.86
CA SER A 82 -30.97 14.72 1.81
C SER A 82 -30.47 13.37 2.34
N ALA A 83 -31.37 12.62 2.99
CA ALA A 83 -31.06 11.29 3.51
C ALA A 83 -30.63 10.32 2.40
N ASN A 84 -31.27 10.37 1.24
CA ASN A 84 -30.94 9.52 0.09
C ASN A 84 -29.53 9.77 -0.44
N TRP A 85 -29.11 11.05 -0.52
CA TRP A 85 -27.74 11.37 -0.93
C TRP A 85 -26.71 10.88 0.08
N LYS A 86 -26.96 11.08 1.38
CA LYS A 86 -26.08 10.59 2.44
C LYS A 86 -25.92 9.07 2.38
N ALA A 87 -27.02 8.34 2.21
CA ALA A 87 -26.99 6.88 2.06
C ALA A 87 -26.16 6.44 0.83
N TYR A 88 -26.23 7.17 -0.28
CA TYR A 88 -25.37 6.89 -1.44
C TYR A 88 -23.89 7.18 -1.17
N VAL A 89 -23.57 8.28 -0.47
CA VAL A 89 -22.21 8.59 -0.06
C VAL A 89 -21.66 7.52 0.88
N ASP A 90 -22.43 7.07 1.86
CA ASP A 90 -22.04 6.00 2.78
C ASP A 90 -21.79 4.68 2.04
N PHE A 91 -22.64 4.34 1.07
CA PHE A 91 -22.42 3.20 0.18
C PHE A 91 -21.11 3.31 -0.62
N ALA A 92 -20.85 4.46 -1.24
CA ALA A 92 -19.61 4.69 -1.99
C ALA A 92 -18.38 4.66 -1.08
N ASN A 93 -18.49 5.21 0.14
CA ASN A 93 -17.42 5.17 1.15
C ASN A 93 -17.07 3.74 1.54
N ASN A 94 -18.06 2.85 1.72
CA ASN A 94 -17.80 1.45 2.04
C ASN A 94 -16.99 0.75 0.94
N ILE A 95 -17.31 0.99 -0.34
CA ILE A 95 -16.53 0.46 -1.47
C ILE A 95 -15.08 0.97 -1.42
N ILE A 96 -14.89 2.26 -1.13
CA ILE A 96 -13.56 2.86 -1.02
C ILE A 96 -12.77 2.25 0.14
N ILE A 97 -13.39 2.08 1.31
CA ILE A 97 -12.78 1.43 2.48
C ILE A 97 -12.37 0.00 2.15
N GLU A 98 -13.23 -0.77 1.50
CA GLU A 98 -12.90 -2.13 1.05
C GLU A 98 -11.69 -2.14 0.11
N GLY A 99 -11.59 -1.16 -0.80
CA GLY A 99 -10.42 -0.98 -1.67
C GLY A 99 -9.13 -0.72 -0.90
N TYR A 100 -9.16 0.15 0.12
CA TYR A 100 -8.01 0.40 1.00
C TYR A 100 -7.60 -0.87 1.77
N VAL A 101 -8.57 -1.59 2.35
CA VAL A 101 -8.32 -2.82 3.08
C VAL A 101 -7.71 -3.88 2.17
N ALA A 102 -8.20 -4.01 0.94
CA ALA A 102 -7.63 -4.92 -0.06
C ALA A 102 -6.16 -4.56 -0.39
N ALA A 103 -5.86 -3.29 -0.63
CA ALA A 103 -4.50 -2.84 -0.93
C ALA A 103 -3.53 -3.08 0.25
N MET A 104 -3.97 -2.84 1.49
CA MET A 104 -3.21 -3.16 2.70
C MET A 104 -2.99 -4.67 2.82
N THR A 105 -4.03 -5.47 2.59
CA THR A 105 -3.95 -6.93 2.67
C THR A 105 -2.95 -7.50 1.67
N VAL A 106 -2.99 -7.05 0.40
CA VAL A 106 -2.02 -7.46 -0.63
C VAL A 106 -0.60 -7.10 -0.21
N SER A 107 -0.40 -5.88 0.32
CA SER A 107 0.93 -5.44 0.77
C SER A 107 1.46 -6.23 1.95
N MET A 108 0.63 -6.53 2.95
CA MET A 108 1.01 -7.36 4.10
C MET A 108 1.26 -8.81 3.70
N GLN A 109 0.40 -9.37 2.85
CA GLN A 109 0.55 -10.71 2.33
C GLN A 109 1.90 -10.86 1.61
N TYR A 110 2.29 -9.87 0.81
CA TYR A 110 3.60 -9.84 0.17
C TYR A 110 4.76 -9.84 1.17
N VAL A 111 4.67 -9.08 2.27
CA VAL A 111 5.71 -9.11 3.34
C VAL A 111 5.79 -10.49 3.99
N CYS A 112 4.64 -11.13 4.26
CA CYS A 112 4.61 -12.49 4.80
C CYS A 112 5.22 -13.51 3.84
N GLU A 113 4.97 -13.39 2.54
CA GLU A 113 5.57 -14.25 1.51
C GLU A 113 7.07 -14.01 1.37
N LEU A 114 7.52 -12.76 1.53
CA LEU A 114 8.91 -12.38 1.45
C LEU A 114 9.74 -12.92 2.61
N LEU A 115 9.19 -12.87 3.83
CA LEU A 115 9.88 -13.23 5.08
C LEU A 115 9.55 -14.67 5.54
N GLY A 116 8.60 -15.34 4.90
CA GLY A 116 8.13 -16.67 5.26
C GLY A 116 9.20 -17.75 5.04
N PRO A 117 9.63 -18.51 6.07
CA PRO A 117 10.67 -19.55 5.94
C PRO A 117 10.35 -20.59 4.86
N ALA A 118 9.08 -20.99 4.75
CA ALA A 118 8.63 -21.95 3.74
C ALA A 118 8.73 -21.42 2.31
N GLN A 119 8.57 -20.10 2.10
CA GLN A 119 8.68 -19.48 0.78
C GLN A 119 10.14 -19.29 0.38
N ILE A 120 10.97 -18.86 1.33
CA ILE A 120 12.42 -18.73 1.15
C ILE A 120 13.02 -20.10 0.78
N GLN A 121 12.63 -21.17 1.48
CA GLN A 121 13.11 -22.53 1.19
C GLN A 121 12.63 -23.06 -0.18
N LYS A 122 11.43 -22.69 -0.62
CA LYS A 122 10.88 -23.14 -1.91
C LYS A 122 11.55 -22.50 -3.11
N ASN A 123 12.14 -21.32 -2.94
CA ASN A 123 12.56 -20.49 -4.05
C ASN A 123 14.08 -20.29 -4.01
N GLU A 124 14.81 -21.29 -4.51
CA GLU A 124 16.29 -21.37 -4.48
C GLU A 124 16.99 -20.17 -5.15
N PHE A 125 16.30 -19.46 -6.05
CA PHE A 125 16.83 -18.28 -6.75
C PHE A 125 16.62 -16.95 -5.98
N THR A 126 16.03 -17.03 -4.80
CA THR A 126 15.70 -15.86 -3.97
C THR A 126 16.96 -15.28 -3.36
N GLN A 127 17.44 -14.16 -3.92
CA GLN A 127 18.60 -13.42 -3.39
C GLN A 127 18.30 -12.83 -2.01
N PRO A 128 19.27 -12.75 -1.08
CA PRO A 128 19.08 -12.05 0.20
C PRO A 128 18.55 -10.62 0.03
N LEU A 129 17.80 -10.13 1.03
CA LEU A 129 17.35 -8.73 1.05
C LEU A 129 18.48 -7.79 1.45
N PHE A 130 19.28 -8.22 2.43
CA PHE A 130 20.31 -7.40 3.04
C PHE A 130 21.69 -8.01 2.87
N ASP A 131 22.68 -7.15 2.65
CA ASP A 131 24.08 -7.48 2.87
C ASP A 131 24.42 -7.20 4.35
N ILE A 132 24.96 -8.20 5.03
CA ILE A 132 25.35 -8.12 6.44
C ILE A 132 26.82 -8.49 6.53
N LYS A 133 27.61 -7.66 7.21
CA LYS A 133 29.02 -7.92 7.44
C LYS A 133 29.18 -8.75 8.72
N LEU A 134 30.02 -9.76 8.66
CA LEU A 134 30.43 -10.57 9.80
C LEU A 134 31.89 -10.27 10.10
N GLU A 135 32.17 -9.86 11.33
CA GLU A 135 33.51 -9.63 11.83
C GLU A 135 33.80 -10.53 13.03
N LEU A 136 35.02 -11.05 13.10
CA LEU A 136 35.54 -11.72 14.30
C LEU A 136 36.39 -10.71 15.06
N VAL A 137 35.87 -10.21 16.18
CA VAL A 137 36.57 -9.28 17.06
C VAL A 137 36.95 -10.04 18.32
N GLU A 138 38.26 -10.19 18.54
CA GLU A 138 38.82 -11.03 19.60
C GLU A 138 38.34 -12.49 19.57
N ARG A 139 37.32 -12.84 20.36
CA ARG A 139 36.71 -14.18 20.43
C ARG A 139 35.21 -14.16 20.13
N ASP A 140 34.67 -13.01 19.74
CA ASP A 140 33.25 -12.80 19.53
C ASP A 140 32.93 -12.53 18.05
N VAL A 141 31.79 -13.06 17.61
CA VAL A 141 31.26 -12.83 16.27
C VAL A 141 30.34 -11.62 16.31
N ILE A 142 30.72 -10.57 15.60
CA ILE A 142 29.96 -9.32 15.49
C ILE A 142 29.31 -9.24 14.12
N PHE A 143 28.05 -8.81 14.09
CA PHE A 143 27.31 -8.56 12.86
C PHE A 143 27.06 -7.07 12.69
N GLU A 144 27.35 -6.55 11.50
CA GLU A 144 27.06 -5.17 11.14
C GLU A 144 26.07 -5.14 9.96
N PRO A 145 24.85 -4.59 10.13
CA PRO A 145 24.27 -4.14 11.41
C PRO A 145 23.85 -5.31 12.31
N ALA A 146 23.75 -5.04 13.61
CA ALA A 146 23.36 -6.05 14.60
C ALA A 146 21.93 -6.56 14.37
N PHE A 147 21.68 -7.83 14.71
CA PHE A 147 20.35 -8.44 14.57
C PHE A 147 19.34 -7.92 15.61
N SER A 148 19.75 -7.80 16.88
CA SER A 148 18.89 -7.40 17.99
C SER A 148 19.16 -5.97 18.44
N ALA A 149 18.09 -5.27 18.82
CA ALA A 149 18.13 -3.88 19.25
C ALA A 149 19.05 -3.66 20.47
N GLU A 150 20.17 -2.99 20.24
CA GLU A 150 20.82 -2.18 21.27
C GLU A 150 20.25 -0.75 21.18
N ARG A 151 19.98 -0.12 22.33
CA ARG A 151 19.25 1.17 22.34
C ARG A 151 19.98 2.21 21.50
N GLY A 152 19.29 2.73 20.49
CA GLY A 152 19.73 3.88 19.69
C GLY A 152 20.52 3.55 18.43
N LEU A 153 20.77 2.27 18.13
CA LEU A 153 21.45 1.84 16.90
C LEU A 153 20.47 1.25 15.88
N LEU A 154 20.78 1.45 14.60
CA LEU A 154 20.04 0.84 13.49
C LEU A 154 20.37 -0.66 13.47
N THR A 155 19.34 -1.49 13.63
CA THR A 155 19.44 -2.95 13.65
C THR A 155 18.54 -3.53 12.57
N LEU A 156 18.83 -4.76 12.15
CA LEU A 156 18.00 -5.45 11.16
C LEU A 156 16.54 -5.53 11.62
N ARG A 157 16.32 -5.79 12.90
CA ARG A 157 14.97 -5.83 13.47
C ARG A 157 14.29 -4.47 13.46
N SER A 158 15.00 -3.38 13.78
CA SER A 158 14.40 -2.04 13.74
C SER A 158 14.03 -1.60 12.33
N VAL A 159 14.77 -2.03 11.30
CA VAL A 159 14.43 -1.75 9.89
C VAL A 159 13.14 -2.47 9.51
N ILE A 160 13.06 -3.78 9.80
CA ILE A 160 11.85 -4.57 9.50
C ILE A 160 10.63 -4.07 10.28
N ASP A 161 10.79 -3.76 11.57
CA ASP A 161 9.71 -3.19 12.39
C ASP A 161 9.28 -1.80 11.87
N GLY A 162 10.19 -1.08 11.21
CA GLY A 162 9.92 0.19 10.54
C GLY A 162 8.97 0.06 9.34
N TRP A 163 8.97 -1.07 8.63
CA TRP A 163 8.10 -1.29 7.47
C TRP A 163 6.61 -1.43 7.83
N LEU A 164 6.32 -1.71 9.10
CA LEU A 164 4.96 -1.92 9.60
C LEU A 164 4.41 -0.70 10.37
N ARG A 165 5.21 0.36 10.52
CA ARG A 165 4.85 1.59 11.22
C ARG A 165 4.55 2.71 10.24
#